data_AF-A0A0R0EZ89-F1
#
_entry.id   AF-A0A0R0EZ89-F1
#
_cell.length_a   1.000
_cell.length_b   1.000
_cell.length_c   1.000
_cell.angle_alpha   90.00
_cell.angle_beta   90.00
_cell.angle_gamma   90.00
#
_symmetry.space_group_name_H-M   'P 1'
#
loop_
_entity.id
_entity.type
_entity.pdbx_description
1 polymer ?
#
loop_
_entity_poly.entity_id
_entity_poly.type
_entity_poly.pdbx_seq_one_letter_code
_entity_poly.pdbx_strand_id
1 'polypeptide(L)'
;MLLKYYHIAKTLINDFNYFEMYYILRESNTGVDLLSKLASTKKIEHLKTIIQETLQDPTIDTEEANYYVILDGELFKRGLTTPLLKCLNSHQEDYVIRELHEGICGLYTGGRSLATKVVRVGYY
;
A
#
# COMPACT_ATOMS: atom_id res chain seq x y z
N MET A 1 9.02 -14.81 16.68
CA MET A 1 8.47 -13.80 15.74
C MET A 1 6.94 -13.81 15.73
N LEU A 2 6.27 -14.94 15.45
CA LEU A 2 4.79 -15.01 15.36
C LEU A 2 4.03 -14.58 16.63
N LEU A 3 4.53 -14.91 17.83
CA LEU A 3 3.89 -14.54 19.10
C LEU A 3 3.77 -13.02 19.29
N LYS A 4 4.76 -12.24 18.83
CA LYS A 4 4.71 -10.77 18.88
C LYS A 4 3.56 -10.24 18.02
N TYR A 5 3.41 -10.73 16.79
CA TYR A 5 2.31 -10.38 15.90
C TYR A 5 0.94 -10.72 16.52
N TYR A 6 0.83 -11.89 17.17
CA TYR A 6 -0.40 -12.27 17.86
C TYR A 6 -0.77 -11.27 18.97
N HIS A 7 0.20 -10.87 19.81
CA HIS A 7 -0.06 -9.89 20.87
C HIS A 7 -0.47 -8.53 20.32
N ILE A 8 0.21 -8.04 19.28
CA ILE A 8 -0.13 -6.76 18.65
C ILE A 8 -1.52 -6.82 18.03
N ALA A 9 -1.82 -7.86 17.25
CA ALA A 9 -3.14 -8.04 16.65
C ALA A 9 -4.24 -8.10 17.72
N LYS A 10 -4.00 -8.83 18.83
CA LYS A 10 -4.95 -8.92 19.95
C LYS A 10 -5.19 -7.57 20.63
N THR A 11 -4.16 -6.74 20.76
CA THR A 11 -4.32 -5.38 21.31
C THR A 11 -5.15 -4.52 20.36
N LEU A 12 -4.78 -4.48 19.07
CA LEU A 12 -5.44 -3.67 18.05
C LEU A 12 -6.90 -4.04 17.83
N ILE A 13 -7.24 -5.34 17.91
CA ILE A 13 -8.62 -5.82 17.76
C ILE A 13 -9.59 -5.11 18.72
N ASN A 14 -9.14 -4.69 19.91
CA ASN A 14 -10.00 -4.00 20.87
C ASN A 14 -10.37 -2.57 20.45
N ASP A 15 -9.64 -1.98 19.48
CA ASP A 15 -9.90 -0.63 18.98
C ASP A 15 -10.98 -0.61 17.88
N PHE A 16 -11.40 -1.77 17.38
CA PHE A 16 -12.41 -1.90 16.32
C PHE A 16 -13.76 -2.35 16.88
N ASN A 17 -14.83 -1.67 16.48
CA ASN A 17 -16.21 -2.07 16.81
C ASN A 17 -16.62 -3.41 16.19
N TYR A 18 -16.01 -3.78 15.06
CA TYR A 18 -16.26 -5.01 14.34
C TYR A 18 -14.98 -5.45 13.62
N PHE A 19 -14.67 -6.74 13.67
CA PHE A 19 -13.53 -7.33 12.97
C PHE A 19 -13.84 -8.75 12.54
N GLU A 20 -13.22 -9.19 11.45
CA GLU A 20 -13.25 -10.57 10.98
C GLU A 20 -11.82 -11.04 10.74
N MET A 21 -11.51 -12.28 11.15
CA MET A 21 -10.20 -12.89 10.91
C MET A 21 -10.39 -14.18 10.13
N TYR A 22 -9.80 -14.23 8.94
CA TYR A 22 -9.83 -15.40 8.06
C TYR A 22 -8.51 -16.16 8.16
N TYR A 23 -8.59 -17.45 8.45
CA TYR A 23 -7.43 -18.33 8.35
C TYR A 23 -7.26 -18.79 6.90
N ILE A 24 -6.13 -18.45 6.30
CA ILE A 24 -5.77 -18.88 4.93
C ILE A 24 -4.82 -20.07 5.06
N LEU A 25 -5.23 -21.22 4.53
CA LEU A 25 -4.38 -22.42 4.46
C LEU A 25 -3.12 -22.13 3.64
N ARG A 26 -1.99 -22.75 4.04
CA ARG A 26 -0.70 -22.50 3.37
C ARG A 26 -0.74 -22.78 1.87
N GLU A 27 -1.45 -23.83 1.47
CA GLU A 27 -1.64 -24.23 0.06
C GLU A 27 -2.38 -23.17 -0.78
N SER A 28 -3.21 -22.35 -0.15
CA SER A 28 -3.95 -21.26 -0.80
C SER A 28 -3.19 -19.94 -0.77
N ASN A 29 -2.12 -19.83 0.02
CA ASN A 29 -1.37 -18.59 0.21
C ASN A 29 -0.18 -18.45 -0.76
N THR A 30 -0.45 -18.68 -2.05
CA THR A 30 0.56 -18.62 -3.13
C THR A 30 1.22 -17.24 -3.25
N GLY A 31 0.51 -16.18 -2.84
CA GLY A 31 1.05 -14.82 -2.74
C GLY A 31 2.26 -14.74 -1.79
N VAL A 32 2.21 -15.41 -0.63
CA VAL A 32 3.35 -15.44 0.29
C VAL A 32 4.55 -16.20 -0.30
N ASP A 33 4.31 -17.24 -1.10
CA ASP A 33 5.41 -17.93 -1.81
C ASP A 33 6.07 -17.01 -2.85
N LEU A 34 5.29 -16.21 -3.57
CA LEU A 34 5.81 -15.21 -4.51
C LEU A 34 6.64 -14.15 -3.78
N LEU A 35 6.13 -13.61 -2.67
CA LEU A 35 6.88 -12.66 -1.84
C LEU A 35 8.18 -13.26 -1.32
N SER A 36 8.15 -14.50 -0.84
CA SER A 36 9.35 -15.22 -0.38
C SER A 36 10.38 -15.38 -1.51
N LYS A 37 9.95 -15.68 -2.74
CA LYS A 37 10.83 -15.77 -3.92
C LYS A 37 11.42 -14.42 -4.28
N LEU A 38 10.62 -13.34 -4.28
CA LEU A 38 11.09 -11.98 -4.54
C LEU A 38 12.13 -11.54 -3.51
N ALA A 39 11.86 -11.74 -2.22
CA ALA A 39 12.78 -11.39 -1.14
C ALA A 39 14.09 -12.19 -1.19
N SER A 40 14.06 -13.42 -1.71
CA SER A 40 15.23 -14.30 -1.86
C SER A 40 15.99 -14.10 -3.17
N THR A 41 15.45 -13.29 -4.10
CA THR A 41 16.11 -13.00 -5.37
C THR A 41 17.38 -12.20 -5.08
N LYS A 42 18.52 -12.63 -5.61
CA LYS A 42 19.76 -11.85 -5.52
C LYS A 42 19.66 -10.65 -6.46
N LYS A 43 20.14 -9.49 -6.03
CA LYS A 43 20.27 -8.31 -6.88
C LYS A 43 21.11 -8.66 -8.12
N ILE A 44 20.46 -8.79 -9.26
CA ILE A 44 21.13 -8.95 -10.55
C ILE A 44 21.64 -7.56 -10.94
N GLU A 45 22.95 -7.41 -11.20
CA GLU A 45 23.60 -6.11 -11.46
C GLU A 45 22.91 -5.27 -12.57
N HIS A 46 22.17 -5.92 -13.47
CA HIS A 46 21.45 -5.28 -14.56
C HIS A 46 20.03 -4.80 -14.21
N LEU A 47 19.44 -5.22 -13.08
CA LEU A 47 18.09 -4.82 -12.66
C LEU A 47 18.15 -3.57 -11.79
N LYS A 48 18.45 -2.42 -12.40
CA LYS A 48 18.54 -1.11 -11.72
C LYS A 48 17.22 -0.64 -11.05
N THR A 49 16.11 -1.31 -11.33
CA THR A 49 14.78 -0.89 -10.86
C THR A 49 14.36 -1.51 -9.53
N ILE A 50 15.00 -2.60 -9.09
CA ILE A 50 14.61 -3.30 -7.85
C ILE A 50 15.47 -2.77 -6.70
N ILE A 51 14.84 -1.99 -5.81
CA ILE A 51 15.41 -1.61 -4.52
C ILE A 51 15.13 -2.76 -3.56
N GLN A 52 16.18 -3.47 -3.17
CA GLN A 52 16.12 -4.54 -2.17
C GLN A 52 17.01 -4.15 -1.00
N GLU A 53 16.41 -4.11 0.18
CA GLU A 53 17.08 -3.81 1.44
C GLU A 53 16.90 -5.01 2.37
N THR A 54 17.98 -5.43 3.02
CA THR A 54 17.93 -6.47 4.04
C THR A 54 17.86 -5.80 5.39
N LEU A 55 16.72 -5.95 6.06
CA LEU A 55 16.53 -5.46 7.42
C LEU A 55 17.27 -6.37 8.40
N GLN A 56 18.02 -5.79 9.34
CA GLN A 56 18.69 -6.56 10.39
C GLN A 56 17.69 -7.00 11.48
N ASP A 57 16.71 -6.15 11.76
CA ASP A 57 15.69 -6.36 12.78
C ASP A 57 14.28 -6.30 12.18
N PRO A 58 13.32 -7.06 12.73
CA PRO A 58 11.92 -6.98 12.30
C PRO A 58 11.31 -5.63 12.66
N THR A 59 10.60 -5.02 11.71
CA THR A 59 9.90 -3.71 11.87
C THR A 59 8.62 -3.79 12.71
N ILE A 60 8.41 -4.88 13.43
CA ILE A 60 7.20 -5.12 14.24
C ILE A 60 7.02 -4.01 15.29
N ASP A 61 8.13 -3.55 15.84
CA ASP A 61 8.17 -2.57 16.92
C ASP A 61 8.47 -1.14 16.38
N THR A 62 8.55 -0.94 15.05
CA THR A 62 8.85 0.37 14.45
C THR A 62 7.60 1.07 13.93
N GLU A 63 7.46 2.37 14.23
CA GLU A 63 6.37 3.21 13.67
C GLU A 63 6.47 3.38 12.14
N GLU A 64 7.61 2.97 11.54
CA GLU A 64 7.88 3.06 10.10
C GLU A 64 6.88 2.25 9.24
N ALA A 65 6.16 1.29 9.83
CA ALA A 65 5.14 0.52 9.13
C ALA A 65 3.84 1.30 8.86
N ASN A 66 3.68 2.52 9.38
CA ASN A 66 2.50 3.35 9.12
C ASN A 66 2.57 4.01 7.75
N TYR A 67 2.07 3.29 6.73
CA TYR A 67 1.84 3.84 5.39
C TYR A 67 0.69 4.85 5.36
N TYR A 68 -0.06 5.02 6.44
CA TYR A 68 -1.19 5.94 6.50
C TYR A 68 -1.06 6.90 7.68
N VAL A 69 -1.45 8.16 7.46
CA VAL A 69 -1.45 9.23 8.46
C VAL A 69 -2.74 10.05 8.32
N ILE A 70 -3.28 10.51 9.43
CA ILE A 70 -4.42 11.44 9.43
C ILE A 70 -3.86 12.84 9.72
N LEU A 71 -4.10 13.78 8.81
CA LEU A 71 -3.74 15.19 8.97
C LEU A 71 -5.01 16.02 8.75
N ASP A 72 -5.33 16.92 9.69
CA ASP A 72 -6.50 17.80 9.62
C ASP A 72 -7.84 17.08 9.31
N GLY A 73 -7.98 15.84 9.80
CA GLY A 73 -9.18 15.01 9.60
C GLY A 73 -9.22 14.26 8.26
N GLU A 74 -8.18 14.38 7.43
CA GLU A 74 -8.09 13.70 6.14
C GLU A 74 -7.06 12.57 6.19
N LEU A 75 -7.37 11.44 5.54
CA LEU A 75 -6.48 10.28 5.47
C LEU A 75 -5.50 10.44 4.32
N PHE A 76 -4.22 10.19 4.60
CA PHE A 76 -3.16 10.23 3.61
C PHE A 76 -2.36 8.94 3.60
N LYS A 77 -1.87 8.56 2.43
CA LYS A 77 -0.93 7.46 2.22
C LYS A 77 0.50 7.99 2.00
N ARG A 78 1.43 7.53 2.83
CA ARG A 78 2.86 7.69 2.69
C ARG A 78 3.39 6.65 1.70
N GLY A 79 4.01 7.10 0.62
CA GLY A 79 4.80 6.23 -0.26
C GLY A 79 6.27 6.22 0.14
N LEU A 80 7.00 5.21 -0.34
CA LEU A 80 8.47 5.14 -0.15
C LEU A 80 9.19 6.25 -0.91
N THR A 81 8.73 6.55 -2.12
CA THR A 81 9.35 7.52 -3.05
C THR A 81 8.36 8.56 -3.58
N THR A 82 7.09 8.49 -3.18
CA THR A 82 6.06 9.46 -3.56
C THR A 82 5.81 10.44 -2.41
N PRO A 83 5.45 11.69 -2.72
CA PRO A 83 4.87 12.60 -1.72
C PRO A 83 3.67 11.95 -1.02
N LEU A 84 3.27 12.53 0.10
CA LEU A 84 2.10 12.12 0.83
C LEU A 84 0.85 12.30 -0.05
N LEU A 85 0.10 11.22 -0.31
CA LEU A 85 -1.06 11.20 -1.20
C LEU A 85 -2.34 11.22 -0.38
N LYS A 86 -3.30 12.08 -0.70
CA LYS A 86 -4.60 12.12 -0.04
C LYS A 86 -5.45 10.94 -0.50
N CYS A 87 -5.93 10.13 0.44
CA CYS A 87 -6.84 9.04 0.15
C CYS A 87 -8.22 9.59 -0.20
N LEU A 88 -8.74 9.18 -1.36
CA LEU A 88 -10.10 9.50 -1.74
C LEU A 88 -11.06 8.52 -1.06
N ASN A 89 -12.24 9.02 -0.68
CA ASN A 89 -13.36 8.15 -0.33
C ASN A 89 -14.23 7.87 -1.57
N SER A 90 -15.15 6.92 -1.44
CA SER A 90 -16.04 6.51 -2.53
C SER A 90 -16.82 7.64 -3.20
N HIS A 91 -17.15 8.73 -2.47
CA HIS A 91 -17.84 9.88 -3.04
C HIS A 91 -16.91 10.81 -3.84
N GLN A 92 -15.64 10.87 -3.47
CA GLN A 92 -14.64 11.71 -4.14
C GLN A 92 -14.02 11.01 -5.35
N GLU A 93 -13.85 9.69 -5.29
CA GLU A 93 -13.24 8.86 -6.34
C GLU A 93 -13.89 9.10 -7.70
N ASP A 94 -15.21 8.98 -7.80
CA ASP A 94 -15.95 9.13 -9.07
C ASP A 94 -15.76 10.53 -9.69
N TYR A 95 -15.77 11.57 -8.84
CA TYR A 95 -15.58 12.95 -9.29
C TYR A 95 -14.17 13.15 -9.86
N VAL A 96 -13.14 12.74 -9.10
CA VAL A 96 -11.73 12.91 -9.50
C VAL A 96 -11.41 12.09 -10.75
N ILE A 97 -11.90 10.86 -10.82
CA ILE A 97 -11.71 9.98 -11.98
C ILE A 97 -12.34 10.59 -13.22
N ARG A 98 -13.59 11.08 -13.13
CA ARG A 98 -14.27 11.74 -14.24
C ARG A 98 -13.51 13.00 -14.70
N GLU A 99 -13.13 13.88 -13.77
CA GLU A 99 -12.40 15.11 -14.09
C GLU A 99 -11.05 14.83 -14.79
N LEU A 100 -10.29 13.85 -14.29
CA LEU A 100 -8.99 13.47 -14.87
C LEU A 100 -9.12 12.75 -16.22
N HIS A 101 -10.24 12.05 -16.43
CA HIS A 101 -10.58 11.41 -17.68
C HIS A 101 -11.04 12.44 -18.72
N GLU A 102 -11.86 13.43 -18.35
CA GLU A 102 -12.44 14.42 -19.27
C GLU A 102 -11.55 15.64 -19.54
N GLY A 103 -10.53 15.88 -18.72
CA GLY A 103 -9.58 16.98 -18.90
C GLY A 103 -8.85 16.96 -20.25
N ILE A 104 -7.98 17.95 -20.48
CA ILE A 104 -7.39 18.40 -21.77
C ILE A 104 -6.77 17.29 -22.67
N CYS A 105 -6.58 16.06 -22.18
CA CYS A 105 -6.12 14.89 -22.95
C CYS A 105 -7.12 13.70 -22.96
N GLY A 106 -8.42 13.93 -22.77
CA GLY A 106 -9.40 12.88 -22.44
C GLY A 106 -9.66 11.79 -23.49
N LEU A 107 -9.23 11.97 -24.74
CA LEU A 107 -9.52 10.99 -25.80
C LEU A 107 -8.56 9.78 -25.89
N TYR A 108 -7.42 9.77 -25.17
CA TYR A 108 -6.40 8.72 -25.36
C TYR A 108 -5.87 8.08 -24.08
N THR A 109 -6.39 8.46 -22.91
CA THR A 109 -5.85 7.99 -21.65
C THR A 109 -6.37 6.61 -21.24
N GLY A 110 -5.63 5.54 -21.58
CA GLY A 110 -5.87 4.20 -21.03
C GLY A 110 -5.64 4.14 -19.51
N GLY A 111 -6.20 3.14 -18.81
CA GLY A 111 -6.25 3.10 -17.33
C GLY A 111 -4.90 3.32 -16.61
N ARG A 112 -3.77 2.85 -17.16
CA ARG A 112 -2.42 3.13 -16.61
C ARG A 112 -2.06 4.61 -16.62
N SER A 113 -2.45 5.33 -17.67
CA SER A 113 -2.23 6.77 -17.77
C SER A 113 -3.12 7.54 -16.78
N LEU A 114 -4.30 7.01 -16.47
CA LEU A 114 -5.20 7.58 -15.47
C LEU A 114 -4.68 7.37 -14.04
N ALA A 115 -4.26 6.16 -13.67
CA ALA A 115 -3.65 5.91 -12.35
C ALA A 115 -2.42 6.79 -12.11
N THR A 116 -1.59 6.97 -13.14
CA THR A 116 -0.43 7.88 -13.08
C THR A 116 -0.86 9.34 -12.88
N LYS A 117 -1.96 9.77 -13.53
CA LYS A 117 -2.51 11.12 -13.35
C LYS A 117 -3.01 11.33 -11.92
N VAL A 118 -3.77 10.38 -11.36
CA VAL A 118 -4.30 10.42 -9.98
C VAL A 118 -3.18 10.62 -8.97
N VAL A 119 -2.15 9.78 -9.03
CA VAL A 119 -0.97 9.90 -8.15
C VAL A 119 -0.23 11.22 -8.38
N ARG A 120 -0.10 11.67 -9.63
CA ARG A 120 0.58 12.92 -9.97
C ARG A 120 -0.12 14.15 -9.39
N VAL A 121 -1.45 14.14 -9.28
CA VAL A 121 -2.21 15.23 -8.64
C VAL A 121 -2.31 15.07 -7.12
N GLY A 122 -1.66 14.06 -6.54
CA GLY A 122 -1.55 13.89 -5.10
C GLY A 122 -2.66 13.05 -4.47
N TYR A 123 -3.38 12.23 -5.25
CA TYR A 123 -4.43 11.35 -4.73
C TYR A 123 -3.99 9.88 -4.69
N TYR A 124 -4.57 9.13 -3.75
CA TYR A 124 -4.48 7.68 -3.63
C TYR A 124 -5.87 7.06 -3.68
#